data_AF-A0A7S1S972-F1
#
_entry.id   AF-A0A7S1S972-F1
#
_cell.length_a   1.000
_cell.length_b   1.000
_cell.length_c   1.000
_cell.angle_alpha   90.00
_cell.angle_beta   90.00
_cell.angle_gamma   90.00
#
_symmetry.space_group_name_H-M   'P 1'
#
loop_
_entity.id
_entity.type
_entity.pdbx_description
1 polymer ?
#
loop_
_entity_poly.entity_id
_entity_poly.type
_entity_poly.pdbx_seq_one_letter_code
_entity_poly.pdbx_strand_id
1 'polypeptide(L)'
;KHSGSDDTMQSAPRSQDLSMQTAERYSQSRAGSGHSGLSALSGSQPLRKAPRGRAAHSTGRRTNVKLSALTLVDPENFQLPVARLGTSGGTAPFFRLVLDEEAGRSPDYFIGKDLLRAEGEVTFYEQVLALVADAGGSQRSLDNSGLFPLLGYMLEYAGVVECQAEGEARATQLLVMRNLRDGCKCLRMLDVKIGERTADAGW
;
A
#
# COMPACT_ATOMS: atom_id res chain seq x y z
N LYS A 1 -65.30 1.40 -4.51
CA LYS A 1 -64.66 0.06 -4.48
C LYS A 1 -63.44 0.14 -5.39
N HIS A 2 -62.33 0.68 -4.86
CA HIS A 2 -61.09 -0.03 -4.51
C HIS A 2 -60.26 -0.46 -5.73
N SER A 3 -59.18 0.29 -5.98
CA SER A 3 -57.90 -0.25 -6.45
C SER A 3 -56.81 0.80 -6.21
N GLY A 4 -56.24 0.80 -4.99
CA GLY A 4 -55.00 1.49 -4.69
C GLY A 4 -53.83 0.57 -5.04
N SER A 5 -52.88 1.09 -5.81
CA SER A 5 -51.63 0.44 -6.17
C SER A 5 -50.53 0.91 -5.20
N ASP A 6 -50.11 0.01 -4.32
CA ASP A 6 -48.96 0.17 -3.41
C ASP A 6 -47.65 0.03 -4.19
N ASP A 7 -46.97 1.15 -4.41
CA ASP A 7 -45.59 1.19 -4.88
C ASP A 7 -44.63 0.97 -3.70
N THR A 8 -44.28 -0.29 -3.44
CA THR A 8 -43.24 -0.66 -2.48
C THR A 8 -41.88 -0.62 -3.18
N MET A 9 -41.15 0.48 -3.01
CA MET A 9 -39.73 0.54 -3.40
C MET A 9 -38.90 -0.36 -2.49
N GLN A 10 -38.48 -1.51 -3.02
CA GLN A 10 -37.48 -2.36 -2.40
C GLN A 10 -36.10 -1.71 -2.52
N SER A 11 -35.59 -1.19 -1.41
CA SER A 11 -34.22 -0.71 -1.28
C SER A 11 -33.22 -1.87 -1.39
N ALA A 12 -32.28 -1.78 -2.33
CA ALA A 12 -31.20 -2.73 -2.50
C ALA A 12 -30.28 -2.82 -1.26
N PRO A 13 -29.76 -4.00 -0.90
CA PRO A 13 -28.85 -4.16 0.24
C PRO A 13 -27.48 -3.50 -0.03
N ARG A 14 -26.99 -2.73 0.95
CA ARG A 14 -25.65 -2.12 0.95
C ARG A 14 -24.56 -3.19 1.10
N SER A 15 -23.70 -3.35 0.09
CA SER A 15 -22.52 -4.23 0.08
C SER A 15 -21.36 -3.78 0.99
N GLN A 16 -21.59 -3.49 2.27
CA GLN A 16 -20.55 -2.98 3.19
C GLN A 16 -19.97 -4.03 4.17
N ASP A 17 -20.35 -5.31 4.09
CA ASP A 17 -20.01 -6.30 5.15
C ASP A 17 -18.87 -7.29 4.82
N LEU A 18 -18.23 -7.23 3.65
CA LEU A 18 -17.25 -8.25 3.24
C LEU A 18 -15.77 -7.87 3.41
N SER A 19 -15.41 -6.62 3.75
CA SER A 19 -14.00 -6.20 3.84
C SER A 19 -13.29 -6.57 5.15
N MET A 20 -14.03 -6.91 6.20
CA MET A 20 -13.48 -7.03 7.56
C MET A 20 -12.92 -8.42 7.94
N GLN A 21 -13.32 -9.50 7.26
CA GLN A 21 -12.87 -10.85 7.62
C GLN A 21 -11.45 -11.18 7.11
N THR A 22 -10.87 -10.33 6.26
CA THR A 22 -9.66 -10.67 5.50
C THR A 22 -8.37 -10.24 6.21
N ALA A 23 -8.41 -9.20 7.05
CA ALA A 23 -7.25 -8.75 7.84
C ALA A 23 -6.87 -9.75 8.94
N GLU A 24 -7.84 -10.49 9.49
CA GLU A 24 -7.59 -11.49 10.54
C GLU A 24 -7.01 -12.81 10.02
N ARG A 25 -7.15 -13.12 8.72
CA ARG A 25 -6.60 -14.37 8.15
C ARG A 25 -5.12 -14.26 7.77
N TYR A 26 -4.65 -13.06 7.41
CA TYR A 26 -3.25 -12.86 7.02
C TYR A 26 -2.27 -12.89 8.20
N SER A 27 -2.72 -12.62 9.43
CA SER A 27 -1.86 -12.66 10.62
C SER A 27 -1.58 -14.07 11.16
N GLN A 28 -2.27 -15.12 10.66
CA GLN A 28 -2.22 -16.47 11.23
C GLN A 28 -1.26 -17.46 10.54
N SER A 29 -0.62 -17.14 9.40
CA SER A 29 0.29 -18.09 8.70
C SER A 29 1.72 -18.16 9.28
N ARG A 30 1.96 -17.58 10.46
CA ARG A 30 3.30 -17.20 10.95
C ARG A 30 4.08 -18.29 11.70
N ALA A 31 4.05 -19.55 11.26
CA ALA A 31 4.82 -20.62 11.90
C ALA A 31 5.43 -21.61 10.90
N GLY A 32 6.67 -21.36 10.44
CA GLY A 32 7.42 -22.41 9.74
C GLY A 32 8.70 -22.02 9.01
N SER A 33 9.83 -22.37 9.63
CA SER A 33 11.13 -22.70 9.02
C SER A 33 12.03 -21.57 8.51
N GLY A 34 13.19 -21.47 9.17
CA GLY A 34 14.35 -20.75 8.69
C GLY A 34 15.41 -21.72 8.16
N HIS A 35 16.11 -21.33 7.11
CA HIS A 35 17.37 -21.94 6.69
C HIS A 35 18.37 -20.86 6.29
N SER A 36 19.50 -20.85 7.00
CA SER A 36 20.65 -19.99 6.79
C SER A 36 21.73 -20.76 6.02
N GLY A 37 22.24 -20.15 4.95
CA GLY A 37 23.39 -20.65 4.19
C GLY A 37 24.19 -19.47 3.65
N LEU A 38 25.28 -19.11 4.33
CA LEU A 38 26.23 -18.07 3.93
C LEU A 38 27.43 -18.71 3.21
N SER A 39 27.82 -18.15 2.08
CA SER A 39 29.16 -18.34 1.52
C SER A 39 29.60 -17.10 0.74
N ALA A 40 30.75 -16.56 1.15
CA ALA A 40 31.39 -15.35 0.67
C ALA A 40 32.40 -15.67 -0.45
N LEU A 41 32.51 -14.80 -1.47
CA LEU A 41 33.71 -14.67 -2.28
C LEU A 41 33.99 -13.21 -2.66
N SER A 42 35.25 -12.83 -2.46
CA SER A 42 35.89 -11.54 -2.60
C SER A 42 36.37 -11.30 -4.04
N GLY A 43 36.23 -10.07 -4.54
CA GLY A 43 36.75 -9.64 -5.83
C GLY A 43 36.93 -8.14 -5.90
N SER A 44 38.17 -7.69 -5.72
CA SER A 44 38.61 -6.29 -5.73
C SER A 44 38.73 -5.71 -7.15
N GLN A 45 38.23 -4.49 -7.37
CA GLN A 45 38.51 -3.68 -8.57
C GLN A 45 38.82 -2.21 -8.23
N PRO A 46 39.58 -1.50 -9.09
CA PRO A 46 40.32 -0.27 -8.73
C PRO A 46 39.56 1.06 -8.90
N LEU A 47 40.00 2.04 -8.11
CA LEU A 47 39.49 3.40 -7.98
C LEU A 47 39.54 4.23 -9.27
N ARG A 48 38.42 4.87 -9.61
CA ARG A 48 38.35 6.05 -10.49
C ARG A 48 37.94 7.28 -9.68
N LYS A 49 38.72 8.37 -9.84
CA LYS A 49 38.52 9.67 -9.18
C LYS A 49 37.30 10.40 -9.76
N ALA A 50 36.44 10.92 -8.90
CA ALA A 50 35.32 11.79 -9.24
C ALA A 50 35.59 13.26 -8.79
N PRO A 51 35.03 14.26 -9.51
CA PRO A 51 35.25 15.68 -9.25
C PRO A 51 34.45 16.23 -8.05
N ARG A 52 35.04 17.24 -7.41
CA ARG A 52 34.51 17.97 -6.24
C ARG A 52 33.32 18.86 -6.64
N GLY A 53 32.12 18.45 -6.25
CA GLY A 53 30.90 19.26 -6.26
C GLY A 53 30.54 19.73 -4.85
N ARG A 54 30.15 21.00 -4.73
CA ARG A 54 29.86 21.73 -3.47
C ARG A 54 28.78 21.05 -2.62
N ALA A 55 29.07 20.91 -1.32
CA ALA A 55 28.14 20.44 -0.31
C ALA A 55 27.06 21.50 -0.04
N ALA A 56 25.81 21.20 -0.40
CA ALA A 56 24.65 21.84 0.18
C ALA A 56 24.31 21.08 1.47
N HIS A 57 24.36 21.76 2.61
CA HIS A 57 23.91 21.23 3.89
C HIS A 57 22.38 21.19 3.92
N SER A 58 21.79 20.10 3.43
CA SER A 58 20.39 19.77 3.72
C SER A 58 20.34 19.03 5.06
N THR A 59 20.02 19.75 6.13
CA THR A 59 19.66 19.17 7.43
C THR A 59 18.23 18.61 7.35
N GLY A 60 18.05 17.56 6.54
CA GLY A 60 16.83 16.76 6.52
C GLY A 60 16.82 15.84 7.73
N ARG A 61 15.85 16.05 8.62
CA ARG A 61 15.61 15.18 9.79
C ARG A 61 15.06 13.85 9.27
N ARG A 62 15.96 12.93 8.90
CA ARG A 62 15.60 11.54 8.57
C ARG A 62 14.82 10.94 9.75
N THR A 63 13.52 10.74 9.58
CA THR A 63 12.74 9.87 10.45
C THR A 63 13.27 8.47 10.23
N ASN A 64 14.10 8.01 11.17
CA ASN A 64 14.67 6.68 11.17
C ASN A 64 13.55 5.71 11.57
N VAL A 65 12.58 5.52 10.67
CA VAL A 65 11.53 4.52 10.84
C VAL A 65 12.27 3.19 10.83
N LYS A 66 12.22 2.49 11.97
CA LYS A 66 12.78 1.15 12.05
C LYS A 66 12.00 0.27 11.08
N LEU A 67 12.59 -0.02 9.92
CA LEU A 67 12.05 -0.93 8.90
C LEU A 67 11.64 -2.29 9.50
N SER A 68 12.18 -2.67 10.67
CA SER A 68 11.78 -3.88 11.40
C SER A 68 10.35 -3.86 11.94
N ALA A 69 9.60 -2.77 11.82
CA ALA A 69 8.22 -2.64 12.28
C ALA A 69 7.19 -2.57 11.13
N LEU A 70 7.61 -2.76 9.87
CA LEU A 70 6.68 -2.71 8.75
C LEU A 70 5.80 -3.97 8.69
N THR A 71 4.54 -3.77 8.31
CA THR A 71 3.64 -4.85 7.94
C THR A 71 4.10 -5.40 6.60
N LEU A 72 4.51 -6.67 6.54
CA LEU A 72 5.01 -7.32 5.33
C LEU A 72 3.93 -8.19 4.69
N VAL A 73 3.83 -8.11 3.37
CA VAL A 73 2.98 -8.97 2.54
C VAL A 73 3.87 -10.02 1.89
N ASP A 74 3.43 -11.27 1.91
CA ASP A 74 4.14 -12.37 1.26
C ASP A 74 4.09 -12.18 -0.28
N PRO A 75 5.23 -12.14 -0.97
CA PRO A 75 5.27 -12.01 -2.43
C PRO A 75 4.60 -13.18 -3.16
N GLU A 76 4.46 -14.36 -2.54
CA GLU A 76 3.77 -15.51 -3.13
C GLU A 76 2.28 -15.28 -3.34
N ASN A 77 1.69 -14.23 -2.75
CA ASN A 77 0.31 -13.84 -3.04
C ASN A 77 0.11 -13.21 -4.42
N PHE A 78 1.21 -12.91 -5.13
CA PHE A 78 1.18 -12.18 -6.39
C PHE A 78 1.94 -12.92 -7.49
N GLN A 79 1.46 -12.77 -8.72
CA GLN A 79 2.20 -13.22 -9.90
C GLN A 79 3.46 -12.37 -10.09
N LEU A 80 4.60 -13.06 -10.26
CA LEU A 80 5.91 -12.46 -10.47
C LEU A 80 6.48 -12.83 -11.86
N PRO A 81 7.31 -11.97 -12.49
CA PRO A 81 7.66 -10.62 -12.05
C PRO A 81 6.51 -9.61 -12.19
N VAL A 82 6.52 -8.55 -11.38
CA VAL A 82 5.49 -7.51 -11.42
C VAL A 82 5.74 -6.52 -12.56
N ALA A 83 4.68 -6.15 -13.28
CA ALA A 83 4.77 -5.24 -14.41
C ALA A 83 4.60 -3.77 -13.96
N ARG A 84 5.51 -2.89 -14.40
CA ARG A 84 5.39 -1.44 -14.16
C ARG A 84 4.28 -0.83 -15.01
N LEU A 85 3.48 0.06 -14.43
CA LEU A 85 2.46 0.81 -15.14
C LEU A 85 3.07 2.07 -15.80
N GLY A 86 2.72 2.33 -17.05
CA GLY A 86 3.32 3.39 -17.87
C GLY A 86 2.95 4.83 -17.49
N THR A 87 2.10 5.04 -16.50
CA THR A 87 1.53 6.36 -16.16
C THR A 87 1.98 6.83 -14.77
N SER A 88 3.17 7.44 -14.66
CA SER A 88 3.53 8.19 -13.46
C SER A 88 3.87 9.63 -13.84
N GLY A 89 2.89 10.53 -13.72
CA GLY A 89 3.03 11.96 -13.99
C GLY A 89 3.86 12.69 -12.93
N GLY A 90 5.14 12.33 -12.80
CA GLY A 90 6.09 12.94 -11.84
C GLY A 90 6.06 12.37 -10.42
N THR A 91 5.15 11.44 -10.12
CA THR A 91 5.04 10.77 -8.81
C THR A 91 5.84 9.45 -8.76
N ALA A 92 5.74 8.73 -7.63
CA ALA A 92 6.24 7.36 -7.51
C ALA A 92 5.67 6.46 -8.63
N PRO A 93 6.49 5.60 -9.26
CA PRO A 93 6.00 4.57 -10.16
C PRO A 93 4.96 3.65 -9.49
N PHE A 94 4.01 3.19 -10.29
CA PHE A 94 3.06 2.16 -9.89
C PHE A 94 3.34 0.85 -10.62
N PHE A 95 2.96 -0.26 -10.00
CA PHE A 95 3.16 -1.62 -10.47
C PHE A 95 1.85 -2.38 -10.38
N ARG A 96 1.57 -3.21 -11.39
CA ARG A 96 0.45 -4.12 -11.38
C ARG A 96 0.76 -5.29 -10.44
N LEU A 97 -0.11 -5.51 -9.48
CA LEU A 97 -0.08 -6.68 -8.60
C LEU A 97 -1.27 -7.56 -8.99
N VAL A 98 -0.99 -8.74 -9.52
CA VAL A 98 -2.04 -9.72 -9.88
C VAL A 98 -2.09 -10.75 -8.76
N LEU A 99 -3.19 -10.78 -8.01
CA LEU A 99 -3.41 -11.79 -6.98
C LEU A 99 -3.59 -13.18 -7.60
N ASP A 100 -3.10 -14.20 -6.90
CA ASP A 100 -3.44 -15.58 -7.22
C ASP A 100 -4.91 -15.89 -6.89
N GLU A 101 -5.52 -16.78 -7.68
CA GLU A 101 -6.98 -17.03 -7.68
C GLU A 101 -7.54 -17.48 -6.33
N GLU A 102 -6.70 -18.05 -5.46
CA GLU A 102 -7.07 -18.55 -4.13
C GLU A 102 -7.39 -17.43 -3.13
N ALA A 103 -7.06 -16.18 -3.43
CA ALA A 103 -7.23 -15.05 -2.52
C ALA A 103 -8.70 -14.60 -2.34
N GLY A 104 -9.65 -15.13 -3.12
CA GLY A 104 -11.08 -14.79 -3.02
C GLY A 104 -11.40 -13.32 -3.36
N ARG A 105 -10.47 -12.61 -3.99
CA ARG A 105 -10.63 -11.25 -4.51
C ARG A 105 -10.41 -11.24 -6.02
N SER A 106 -10.69 -10.14 -6.68
CA SER A 106 -10.35 -10.00 -8.09
C SER A 106 -8.83 -10.02 -8.29
N PRO A 107 -8.34 -10.51 -9.45
CA PRO A 107 -6.90 -10.55 -9.71
C PRO A 107 -6.24 -9.16 -9.61
N ASP A 108 -6.93 -8.10 -10.05
CA ASP A 108 -6.43 -6.72 -10.03
C ASP A 108 -6.77 -5.96 -8.73
N TYR A 109 -7.08 -6.65 -7.63
CA TYR A 109 -7.59 -6.02 -6.41
C TYR A 109 -6.61 -5.01 -5.77
N PHE A 110 -5.33 -5.31 -5.82
CA PHE A 110 -4.26 -4.48 -5.27
C PHE A 110 -3.43 -3.80 -6.37
N ILE A 111 -2.75 -2.73 -5.99
CA ILE A 111 -1.76 -2.03 -6.81
C ILE A 111 -0.52 -1.78 -5.95
N GLY A 112 0.65 -1.89 -6.56
CA GLY A 112 1.93 -1.60 -5.92
C GLY A 112 2.37 -0.17 -6.23
N LYS A 113 2.89 0.54 -5.23
CA LYS A 113 3.52 1.85 -5.40
C LYS A 113 4.96 1.79 -4.90
N ASP A 114 5.90 2.30 -5.69
CA ASP A 114 7.33 2.30 -5.34
C ASP A 114 7.57 2.97 -3.97
N LEU A 115 8.12 2.21 -3.02
CA LEU A 115 8.33 2.64 -1.65
C LEU A 115 9.42 3.71 -1.53
N LEU A 116 10.43 3.70 -2.41
CA LEU A 116 11.56 4.65 -2.36
C LEU A 116 11.12 6.11 -2.49
N ARG A 117 9.92 6.33 -3.04
CA ARG A 117 9.30 7.66 -3.22
C ARG A 117 8.06 7.85 -2.34
N ALA A 118 7.81 6.95 -1.41
CA ALA A 118 6.62 6.90 -0.57
C ALA A 118 6.95 6.61 0.92
N GLU A 119 8.18 6.87 1.38
CA GLU A 119 8.61 6.61 2.76
C GLU A 119 7.72 7.30 3.83
N GLY A 120 7.31 8.54 3.58
CA GLY A 120 6.38 9.25 4.46
C GLY A 120 4.98 8.63 4.48
N GLU A 121 4.55 8.07 3.36
CA GLU A 121 3.22 7.47 3.20
C GLU A 121 3.12 6.11 3.89
N VAL A 122 4.13 5.24 3.78
CA VAL A 122 4.14 3.97 4.54
C VAL A 122 4.11 4.23 6.04
N THR A 123 4.87 5.23 6.51
CA THR A 123 4.90 5.60 7.93
C THR A 123 3.51 6.02 8.42
N PHE A 124 2.80 6.79 7.61
CA PHE A 124 1.43 7.22 7.90
C PHE A 124 0.48 6.01 8.02
N TYR A 125 0.53 5.06 7.07
CA TYR A 125 -0.31 3.87 7.13
C TYR A 125 -0.01 2.97 8.34
N GLU A 126 1.26 2.74 8.67
CA GLU A 126 1.63 1.94 9.85
C GLU A 126 1.19 2.62 11.16
N GLN A 127 1.27 3.95 11.25
CA GLN A 127 0.74 4.70 12.40
C GLN A 127 -0.78 4.55 12.53
N VAL A 128 -1.50 4.55 11.40
CA VAL A 128 -2.95 4.31 11.40
C VAL A 128 -3.28 2.88 11.85
N LEU A 129 -2.52 1.88 11.40
CA LEU A 129 -2.68 0.49 11.89
C LEU A 129 -2.47 0.39 13.39
N ALA A 130 -1.41 1.01 13.93
CA ALA A 130 -1.15 1.04 15.36
C ALA A 130 -2.29 1.71 16.15
N LEU A 131 -2.78 2.85 15.66
CA LEU A 131 -3.90 3.56 16.28
C LEU A 131 -5.19 2.73 16.31
N VAL A 132 -5.49 2.01 15.23
CA VAL A 132 -6.67 1.12 15.16
C VAL A 132 -6.50 -0.09 16.09
N ALA A 133 -5.30 -0.66 16.17
CA ALA A 133 -5.00 -1.76 17.08
C ALA A 133 -5.19 -1.34 18.55
N ASP A 134 -4.65 -0.18 18.94
CA ASP A 134 -4.76 0.38 20.29
C ASP A 134 -6.23 0.65 20.69
N ALA A 135 -7.08 0.99 19.72
CA ALA A 135 -8.52 1.19 19.93
C ALA A 135 -9.34 -0.11 20.04
N GLY A 136 -8.69 -1.27 20.17
CA GLY A 136 -9.36 -2.58 20.30
C GLY A 136 -9.70 -3.23 18.96
N GLY A 137 -9.03 -2.84 17.87
CA GLY A 137 -9.05 -3.53 16.57
C GLY A 137 -10.36 -3.41 15.78
N SER A 138 -11.43 -2.86 16.34
CA SER A 138 -12.70 -2.69 15.64
C SER A 138 -12.88 -1.27 15.16
N GLN A 139 -12.75 -1.06 13.85
CA GLN A 139 -13.05 0.21 13.18
C GLN A 139 -14.50 0.68 13.45
N ARG A 140 -15.41 -0.23 13.86
CA ARG A 140 -16.80 0.06 14.24
C ARG A 140 -16.98 0.55 15.68
N SER A 141 -16.01 0.32 16.56
CA SER A 141 -16.05 0.78 17.96
C SER A 141 -15.35 2.12 18.16
N LEU A 142 -14.80 2.68 17.09
CA LEU A 142 -14.24 4.02 17.12
C LEU A 142 -15.40 4.97 17.38
N ASP A 143 -15.32 5.71 18.48
CA ASP A 143 -16.27 6.78 18.73
C ASP A 143 -16.29 7.72 17.51
N ASN A 144 -17.43 8.34 17.23
CA ASN A 144 -17.54 9.33 16.14
C ASN A 144 -16.79 10.63 16.48
N SER A 145 -15.78 10.58 17.36
CA SER A 145 -15.03 11.73 17.84
C SER A 145 -13.64 11.78 17.20
N GLY A 146 -13.08 12.98 17.12
CA GLY A 146 -11.72 13.19 16.60
C GLY A 146 -11.54 12.82 15.12
N LEU A 147 -10.40 12.18 14.80
CA LEU A 147 -9.96 11.89 13.43
C LEU A 147 -10.42 10.52 12.90
N PHE A 148 -10.94 9.65 13.75
CA PHE A 148 -11.27 8.27 13.38
C PHE A 148 -12.27 8.14 12.22
N PRO A 149 -13.34 8.96 12.13
CA PRO A 149 -14.24 8.92 10.98
C PRO A 149 -13.55 9.21 9.64
N LEU A 150 -12.43 9.95 9.65
CA LEU A 150 -11.68 10.27 8.44
C LEU A 150 -10.86 9.08 7.93
N LEU A 151 -10.44 8.17 8.82
CA LEU A 151 -9.64 7.01 8.45
C LEU A 151 -10.40 6.04 7.56
N GLY A 152 -11.74 6.02 7.64
CA GLY A 152 -12.59 5.21 6.75
C GLY A 152 -12.57 5.65 5.28
N TYR A 153 -12.04 6.84 4.97
CA TYR A 153 -11.86 7.33 3.60
C TYR A 153 -10.47 7.02 3.02
N MET A 154 -9.59 6.42 3.81
CA MET A 154 -8.28 5.97 3.33
C MET A 154 -8.41 4.75 2.41
N LEU A 155 -7.42 4.54 1.55
CA LEU A 155 -7.33 3.31 0.79
C LEU A 155 -6.98 2.14 1.73
N GLU A 156 -7.53 0.96 1.44
CA GLU A 156 -7.08 -0.27 2.12
C GLU A 156 -5.58 -0.45 1.86
N TYR A 157 -4.84 -0.64 2.94
CA TYR A 157 -3.40 -0.88 2.96
C TYR A 157 -3.16 -2.31 3.44
N ALA A 158 -2.45 -3.10 2.65
CA ALA A 158 -2.15 -4.49 2.99
C ALA A 158 -0.78 -4.67 3.65
N GLY A 159 0.15 -3.74 3.42
CA GLY A 159 1.54 -3.85 3.85
C GLY A 159 2.53 -3.47 2.76
N VAL A 160 3.79 -3.85 2.97
CA VAL A 160 4.88 -3.73 2.02
C VAL A 160 5.24 -5.12 1.48
N VAL A 161 5.39 -5.23 0.16
CA VAL A 161 5.91 -6.44 -0.49
C VAL A 161 7.28 -6.12 -1.11
N GLU A 162 8.23 -7.04 -0.97
CA GLU A 162 9.49 -7.02 -1.71
C GLU A 162 9.43 -8.06 -2.82
N CYS A 163 9.51 -7.63 -4.08
CA CYS A 163 9.36 -8.53 -5.21
C CYS A 163 10.16 -8.10 -6.45
N GLN A 164 10.29 -9.01 -7.41
CA GLN A 164 11.01 -8.74 -8.65
C GLN A 164 10.12 -8.00 -9.65
N ALA A 165 10.56 -6.83 -10.12
CA ALA A 165 9.91 -6.11 -11.21
C ALA A 165 10.46 -6.53 -12.58
N GLU A 166 9.60 -6.51 -13.60
CA GLU A 166 9.98 -6.80 -14.99
C GLU A 166 11.10 -5.89 -15.48
N GLY A 167 12.20 -6.50 -15.96
CA GLY A 167 13.34 -5.77 -16.51
C GLY A 167 14.24 -5.08 -15.48
N GLU A 168 13.94 -5.19 -14.17
CA GLU A 168 14.81 -4.70 -13.11
C GLU A 168 15.73 -5.84 -12.64
N ALA A 169 16.95 -5.50 -12.22
CA ALA A 169 17.94 -6.49 -11.74
C ALA A 169 17.90 -6.69 -10.22
N ARG A 170 17.19 -5.81 -9.50
CA ARG A 170 17.07 -5.83 -8.04
C ARG A 170 15.61 -6.00 -7.67
N ALA A 171 15.37 -6.55 -6.49
CA ALA A 171 14.05 -6.54 -5.90
C ALA A 171 13.65 -5.08 -5.59
N THR A 172 12.36 -4.83 -5.72
CA THR A 172 11.75 -3.53 -5.48
C THR A 172 10.74 -3.67 -4.35
N GLN A 173 10.73 -2.69 -3.44
CA GLN A 173 9.79 -2.65 -2.33
C GLN A 173 8.58 -1.82 -2.74
N LEU A 174 7.39 -2.40 -2.59
CA LEU A 174 6.14 -1.80 -3.02
C LEU A 174 5.18 -1.67 -1.84
N LEU A 175 4.62 -0.47 -1.69
CA LEU A 175 3.45 -0.21 -0.86
C LEU A 175 2.22 -0.84 -1.53
N VAL A 176 1.58 -1.81 -0.88
CA VAL A 176 0.43 -2.55 -1.41
C VAL A 176 -0.86 -1.87 -0.95
N MET A 177 -1.62 -1.32 -1.90
CA MET A 177 -2.86 -0.58 -1.63
C MET A 177 -4.01 -1.02 -2.51
N ARG A 178 -5.25 -0.70 -2.12
CA ARG A 178 -6.45 -0.92 -2.93
C ARG A 178 -6.32 -0.29 -4.32
N ASN A 179 -6.52 -1.10 -5.36
CA ASN A 179 -6.62 -0.60 -6.72
C ASN A 179 -8.01 0.02 -6.97
N LEU A 180 -8.08 1.34 -7.12
CA LEU A 180 -9.34 2.05 -7.42
C LEU A 180 -9.91 1.75 -8.81
N ARG A 181 -9.13 1.17 -9.73
CA ARG A 181 -9.61 0.75 -11.06
C ARG A 181 -10.31 -0.61 -11.01
N ASP A 182 -10.08 -1.41 -9.98
CA ASP A 182 -10.68 -2.73 -9.88
C ASP A 182 -12.22 -2.67 -9.92
N GLY A 183 -12.82 -3.61 -10.64
CA GLY A 183 -14.26 -3.64 -10.90
C GLY A 183 -14.79 -2.54 -11.84
N CYS A 184 -13.96 -1.57 -12.26
CA CYS A 184 -14.37 -0.50 -13.16
C CYS A 184 -14.13 -0.87 -14.63
N LYS A 185 -15.17 -0.84 -15.46
CA LYS A 185 -15.01 -0.93 -16.93
C LYS A 185 -14.22 0.25 -17.49
N CYS A 186 -14.49 1.46 -16.97
CA CYS A 186 -13.81 2.69 -17.32
C CYS A 186 -13.72 3.58 -16.07
N LEU A 187 -12.49 3.91 -15.65
CA LEU A 187 -12.24 4.79 -14.51
C LEU A 187 -12.00 6.22 -15.01
N ARG A 188 -12.79 7.17 -14.51
CA ARG A 188 -12.52 8.61 -14.60
C ARG A 188 -12.18 9.11 -13.21
N MET A 189 -11.00 9.69 -13.04
CA MET A 189 -10.49 10.11 -11.74
C MET A 189 -10.20 11.60 -11.76
N LEU A 190 -10.58 12.28 -10.68
CA LEU A 190 -10.20 13.66 -10.39
C LEU A 190 -9.37 13.62 -9.10
N ASP A 191 -8.13 14.08 -9.18
CA ASP A 191 -7.24 14.25 -8.03
C ASP A 191 -7.27 15.73 -7.61
N VAL A 192 -7.67 16.00 -6.37
CA VAL A 192 -7.75 17.35 -5.80
C VAL A 192 -6.74 17.45 -4.67
N LYS A 193 -5.68 18.23 -4.88
CA LYS A 193 -4.71 18.54 -3.83
C LYS A 193 -5.29 19.58 -2.88
N ILE A 194 -5.29 19.27 -1.59
CA ILE A 194 -5.82 20.15 -0.53
C ILE A 194 -4.67 20.64 0.34
N GLY A 195 -4.66 21.95 0.61
CA GLY A 195 -3.67 22.59 1.48
C GLY A 195 -3.32 24.00 0.98
N GLU A 196 -2.99 24.92 1.90
CA GLU A 196 -2.49 26.26 1.54
C GLU A 196 -1.15 26.18 0.79
N ARG A 197 -0.35 25.13 1.07
CA ARG A 197 0.90 24.81 0.38
C ARG A 197 0.87 23.35 -0.03
N THR A 198 1.18 23.10 -1.30
CA THR A 198 1.12 21.76 -1.92
C THR A 198 2.50 21.21 -2.32
N ALA A 199 3.54 22.00 -2.10
CA ALA A 199 4.94 21.61 -2.23
C ALA A 199 5.72 22.32 -1.11
N ASP A 200 6.34 21.56 -0.23
CA ASP A 200 7.29 22.08 0.74
C ASP A 200 8.68 21.53 0.41
N ALA A 201 9.62 22.42 0.13
CA ALA A 201 10.99 22.05 -0.19
C ALA A 201 11.74 21.84 1.13
N GLY A 202 11.82 20.59 1.60
CA GLY A 202 12.59 20.24 2.81
C GLY A 202 11.91 19.33 3.81
N TRP A 203 10.76 18.75 3.46
CA TRP A 203 10.21 17.57 4.14
C TRP A 203 10.99 16.31 3.80
#